data_AF-A0A1D2AB67-F1
#
_entry.id   AF-A0A1D2AB67-F1
#
_cell.length_a   1.000
_cell.length_b   1.000
_cell.length_c   1.000
_cell.angle_alpha   90.00
_cell.angle_beta   90.00
_cell.angle_gamma   90.00
#
_symmetry.space_group_name_H-M   'P 1'
#
loop_
_entity.id
_entity.type
_entity.pdbx_description
1 polymer ?
#
loop_
_entity_poly.entity_id
_entity_poly.type
_entity_poly.pdbx_seq_one_letter_code
_entity_poly.pdbx_strand_id
1 'polypeptide(L)'
;MGMPVQRELEYTTRKIQHNFSNYSAWHYRSKLLPLLHSEPGVPAAADDSPSAAAERQAMISSSRAGATGALVLHQTLEIEYELVSQAFFTEPEDQSGWIYHRWLLGCSVAHWQAAPESEAERARLADVLGCQLALVSDLLDLEPGSVWARKTRAHLLGLMQRVGGAAGGSAGRGSGGEAADCVAAAAAWEDLEGLDPYRAGYYRHACSVSARASV
;
A
#
# COMPACT_ATOMS: atom_id res chain seq x y z
N MET A 1 -23.23 23.10 -1.37
CA MET A 1 -22.60 22.57 -0.14
C MET A 1 -22.11 21.17 -0.46
N GLY A 2 -20.80 20.95 -0.55
CA GLY A 2 -20.23 19.61 -0.75
C GLY A 2 -20.43 18.74 0.50
N MET A 3 -20.53 17.42 0.33
CA MET A 3 -20.64 16.51 1.46
C MET A 3 -19.30 16.48 2.23
N PRO A 4 -19.30 16.46 3.58
CA PRO A 4 -18.07 16.30 4.37
C PRO A 4 -17.34 15.00 4.03
N VAL A 5 -16.00 15.04 3.97
CA VAL A 5 -15.15 13.89 3.61
C VAL A 5 -15.45 12.66 4.47
N GLN A 6 -15.72 12.83 5.76
CA GLN A 6 -16.05 11.74 6.68
C GLN A 6 -17.32 10.99 6.26
N ARG A 7 -18.35 11.70 5.77
CA ARG A 7 -19.58 11.04 5.30
C ARG A 7 -19.36 10.29 3.98
N GLU A 8 -18.50 10.81 3.10
CA GLU A 8 -18.11 10.13 1.87
C GLU A 8 -17.29 8.86 2.19
N LEU A 9 -16.43 8.89 3.22
CA LEU A 9 -15.74 7.70 3.73
C LEU A 9 -16.72 6.68 4.32
N GLU A 10 -17.69 7.09 5.14
CA GLU A 10 -18.75 6.18 5.64
C GLU A 10 -19.58 5.56 4.49
N TYR A 11 -19.86 6.34 3.44
CA TYR A 11 -20.54 5.85 2.26
C TYR A 11 -19.72 4.77 1.54
N THR A 12 -18.42 5.01 1.30
CA THR A 12 -17.54 4.00 0.68
C THR A 12 -17.41 2.76 1.55
N THR A 13 -17.30 2.88 2.87
CA THR A 13 -17.28 1.72 3.80
C THR A 13 -18.51 0.86 3.62
N ARG A 14 -19.73 1.45 3.61
CA ARG A 14 -20.97 0.69 3.39
C ARG A 14 -21.01 0.01 2.02
N LYS A 15 -20.49 0.67 0.98
CA LYS A 15 -20.44 0.10 -0.38
C LYS A 15 -19.48 -1.07 -0.49
N ILE A 16 -18.36 -1.00 0.21
CA ILE A 16 -17.34 -2.06 0.29
C ILE A 16 -17.87 -3.25 1.07
N GLN A 17 -18.41 -3.03 2.27
CA GLN A 17 -18.96 -4.10 3.12
C GLN A 17 -20.14 -4.84 2.48
N HIS A 18 -20.89 -4.16 1.60
CA HIS A 18 -21.97 -4.79 0.84
C HIS A 18 -21.44 -5.63 -0.34
N ASN A 19 -20.30 -5.27 -0.92
CA ASN A 19 -19.71 -5.92 -2.09
C ASN A 19 -18.22 -5.59 -2.17
N PHE A 20 -17.36 -6.55 -1.81
CA PHE A 20 -15.91 -6.35 -1.82
C PHE A 20 -15.34 -6.19 -3.24
N SER A 21 -15.99 -6.73 -4.26
CA SER A 21 -15.68 -6.46 -5.68
C SER A 21 -15.99 -5.03 -6.16
N ASN A 22 -16.52 -4.14 -5.32
CA ASN A 22 -16.82 -2.77 -5.71
C ASN A 22 -15.57 -1.90 -5.84
N TYR A 23 -14.80 -2.12 -6.92
CA TYR A 23 -13.57 -1.38 -7.21
C TYR A 23 -13.76 0.14 -7.17
N SER A 24 -14.88 0.65 -7.67
CA SER A 24 -15.18 2.08 -7.66
C SER A 24 -15.23 2.66 -6.24
N ALA A 25 -15.75 1.92 -5.27
CA ALA A 25 -15.78 2.34 -3.87
C ALA A 25 -14.38 2.37 -3.25
N TRP A 26 -13.56 1.34 -3.48
CA TRP A 26 -12.16 1.29 -3.04
C TRP A 26 -11.33 2.42 -3.64
N HIS A 27 -11.45 2.63 -4.96
CA HIS A 27 -10.73 3.68 -5.66
C HIS A 27 -11.18 5.07 -5.18
N TYR A 28 -12.48 5.29 -4.98
CA TYR A 28 -12.96 6.57 -4.48
C TYR A 28 -12.46 6.83 -3.05
N ARG A 29 -12.46 5.80 -2.20
CA ARG A 29 -11.91 5.86 -0.84
C ARG A 29 -10.44 6.28 -0.81
N SER A 30 -9.60 5.73 -1.70
CA SER A 30 -8.17 6.10 -1.78
C SER A 30 -7.95 7.57 -2.19
N LYS A 31 -8.92 8.21 -2.85
CA LYS A 31 -8.87 9.65 -3.16
C LYS A 31 -9.33 10.53 -1.99
N LEU A 32 -10.19 10.01 -1.12
CA LEU A 32 -10.74 10.73 0.03
C LEU A 32 -9.75 10.77 1.21
N LEU A 33 -9.03 9.67 1.45
CA LEU A 33 -8.14 9.54 2.61
C LEU A 33 -7.06 10.63 2.72
N PRO A 34 -6.37 11.04 1.66
CA PRO A 34 -5.39 12.13 1.75
C PRO A 34 -6.04 13.49 2.07
N LEU A 35 -7.31 13.69 1.72
CA LEU A 35 -8.04 14.93 1.98
C LEU A 35 -8.48 15.06 3.45
N LEU A 36 -8.62 13.94 4.16
CA LEU A 36 -9.07 13.92 5.56
C LEU A 36 -8.17 14.75 6.49
N HIS A 37 -6.90 14.91 6.12
CA HIS A 37 -5.86 15.57 6.93
C HIS A 37 -5.21 16.76 6.20
N SER A 38 -5.76 17.18 5.06
CA SER A 38 -5.25 18.30 4.26
C SER A 38 -5.77 19.68 4.72
N GLU A 39 -6.30 19.80 5.94
CA GLU A 39 -6.84 21.06 6.47
C GLU A 39 -5.79 21.79 7.34
N PRO A 40 -5.11 22.83 6.83
CA PRO A 40 -4.56 23.87 7.67
C PRO A 40 -5.73 24.76 8.13
N GLY A 41 -5.87 24.92 9.44
CA GLY A 41 -6.87 25.81 10.03
C GLY A 41 -6.88 27.19 9.36
N VAL A 42 -8.01 27.54 8.75
CA VAL A 42 -8.40 28.93 8.51
C VAL A 42 -9.73 29.11 9.24
N PRO A 43 -9.81 29.99 10.25
CA PRO A 43 -11.08 30.28 10.91
C PRO A 43 -12.05 30.81 9.85
N ALA A 44 -13.28 30.31 9.91
CA ALA A 44 -14.41 30.75 9.11
C ALA A 44 -14.64 32.26 9.30
N ALA A 45 -13.94 33.09 8.53
CA ALA A 45 -14.15 34.53 8.46
C ALA A 45 -13.90 34.98 7.02
N ALA A 46 -15.01 35.10 6.30
CA ALA A 46 -15.28 36.02 5.20
C ALA A 46 -14.10 36.49 4.33
N ASP A 47 -13.93 35.88 3.16
CA ASP A 47 -13.73 36.68 1.94
C ASP A 47 -14.31 35.93 0.73
N ASP A 48 -15.39 36.49 0.16
CA ASP A 48 -16.20 35.92 -0.92
C ASP A 48 -15.59 36.27 -2.29
N SER A 49 -14.30 35.93 -2.47
CA SER A 49 -13.58 36.25 -3.69
C SER A 49 -13.53 35.04 -4.65
N PRO A 50 -14.10 35.15 -5.87
CA PRO A 50 -14.15 34.05 -6.84
C PRO A 50 -12.78 33.59 -7.37
N SER A 51 -11.70 34.33 -7.09
CA SER A 51 -10.31 33.96 -7.44
C SER A 51 -9.82 32.72 -6.67
N ALA A 52 -10.20 32.60 -5.39
CA ALA A 52 -9.72 31.53 -4.52
C ALA A 52 -10.26 30.14 -4.93
N ALA A 53 -11.47 30.06 -5.47
CA ALA A 53 -12.05 28.80 -5.96
C ALA A 53 -11.37 28.31 -7.25
N ALA A 54 -11.01 29.22 -8.16
CA ALA A 54 -10.28 28.90 -9.38
C ALA A 54 -8.83 28.48 -9.09
N GLU A 55 -8.17 29.15 -8.14
CA GLU A 55 -6.83 28.80 -7.67
C GLU A 55 -6.80 27.44 -6.95
N ARG A 56 -7.82 27.14 -6.12
CA ARG A 56 -8.00 25.81 -5.50
C ARG A 56 -8.20 24.72 -6.55
N GLN A 57 -9.00 24.98 -7.58
CA GLN A 57 -9.23 24.03 -8.69
C GLN A 57 -7.96 23.83 -9.54
N ALA A 58 -7.13 24.87 -9.69
CA ALA A 58 -5.83 24.80 -10.37
C ALA A 58 -4.77 24.05 -9.55
N MET A 59 -4.72 24.23 -8.21
CA MET A 59 -3.84 23.45 -7.32
C MET A 59 -4.18 21.95 -7.34
N ILE A 60 -5.47 21.61 -7.30
CA ILE A 60 -5.95 20.21 -7.42
C ILE A 60 -5.58 19.63 -8.79
N SER A 61 -5.62 20.44 -9.85
CA SER A 61 -5.27 20.01 -11.21
C SER A 61 -3.76 19.90 -11.44
N SER A 62 -2.94 20.66 -10.70
CA SER A 62 -1.48 20.60 -10.75
C SER A 62 -0.90 19.45 -9.91
N SER A 63 -1.59 19.05 -8.83
CA SER A 63 -1.30 17.83 -8.04
C SER A 63 -1.53 16.51 -8.81
N ARG A 64 -1.94 16.59 -10.08
CA ARG A 64 -2.21 15.43 -10.95
C ARG A 64 -0.93 14.77 -11.50
N ALA A 65 0.23 15.34 -11.22
CA ALA A 65 1.53 14.69 -11.36
C ALA A 65 1.94 14.04 -10.02
N GLY A 66 1.44 12.83 -9.77
CA GLY A 66 1.83 11.98 -8.64
C GLY A 66 1.01 12.21 -7.36
N ALA A 67 0.00 11.37 -7.14
CA ALA A 67 -0.80 11.32 -5.91
C ALA A 67 0.00 10.73 -4.70
N THR A 68 1.25 11.14 -4.55
CA THR A 68 2.23 10.68 -3.55
C THR A 68 2.70 11.83 -2.64
N GLY A 69 1.96 12.93 -2.57
CA GLY A 69 2.35 14.11 -1.77
C GLY A 69 1.66 14.26 -0.43
N ALA A 70 0.48 13.65 -0.22
CA ALA A 70 -0.26 13.76 1.03
C ALA A 70 -0.18 12.44 1.80
N LEU A 71 0.47 12.47 2.96
CA LEU A 71 0.62 11.34 3.86
C LEU A 71 -0.71 11.06 4.58
N VAL A 72 -1.21 9.83 4.48
CA VAL A 72 -2.35 9.34 5.27
C VAL A 72 -1.85 9.01 6.68
N LEU A 73 -2.54 9.42 7.75
CA LEU A 73 -2.08 9.14 9.12
C LEU A 73 -1.91 7.64 9.39
N HIS A 74 -0.92 7.28 10.22
CA HIS A 74 -0.64 5.88 10.57
C HIS A 74 -1.86 5.17 11.18
N GLN A 75 -2.58 5.82 12.10
CA GLN A 75 -3.81 5.28 12.70
C GLN A 75 -4.89 5.00 11.65
N THR A 76 -5.01 5.86 10.65
CA THR A 76 -5.93 5.66 9.54
C THR A 76 -5.50 4.46 8.69
N LEU A 77 -4.20 4.32 8.39
CA LEU A 77 -3.69 3.17 7.64
C LEU A 77 -3.97 1.84 8.35
N GLU A 78 -3.82 1.78 9.68
CA GLU A 78 -4.14 0.58 10.48
C GLU A 78 -5.60 0.13 10.28
N ILE A 79 -6.55 1.06 10.37
CA ILE A 79 -7.97 0.80 10.13
C ILE A 79 -8.23 0.32 8.70
N GLU A 80 -7.54 0.91 7.72
CA GLU A 80 -7.69 0.54 6.31
C GLU A 80 -7.09 -0.83 6.00
N TYR A 81 -6.00 -1.23 6.66
CA TYR A 81 -5.46 -2.59 6.57
C TYR A 81 -6.43 -3.62 7.14
N GLU A 82 -7.11 -3.33 8.24
CA GLU A 82 -8.16 -4.20 8.78
C GLU A 82 -9.33 -4.35 7.79
N LEU A 83 -9.82 -3.22 7.24
CA LEU A 83 -10.91 -3.23 6.27
C LEU A 83 -10.58 -4.06 5.02
N VAL A 84 -9.38 -3.91 4.47
CA VAL A 84 -8.99 -4.66 3.27
C VAL A 84 -8.73 -6.14 3.57
N SER A 85 -8.27 -6.47 4.77
CA SER A 85 -8.07 -7.86 5.21
C SER A 85 -9.38 -8.65 5.23
N GLN A 86 -10.48 -8.02 5.66
CA GLN A 86 -11.82 -8.64 5.61
C GLN A 86 -12.21 -9.07 4.18
N ALA A 87 -11.80 -8.30 3.18
CA ALA A 87 -12.06 -8.62 1.78
C ALA A 87 -11.29 -9.87 1.34
N PHE A 88 -10.01 -9.99 1.71
CA PHE A 88 -9.15 -11.12 1.31
C PHE A 88 -9.66 -12.47 1.81
N PHE A 89 -10.11 -12.53 3.06
CA PHE A 89 -10.60 -13.79 3.64
C PHE A 89 -12.02 -14.15 3.18
N THR A 90 -12.71 -13.24 2.49
CA THR A 90 -14.04 -13.48 1.93
C THR A 90 -13.97 -13.80 0.43
N GLU A 91 -13.21 -13.02 -0.34
CA GLU A 91 -13.09 -13.10 -1.79
C GLU A 91 -11.62 -12.96 -2.23
N PRO A 92 -10.75 -13.94 -1.95
CA PRO A 92 -9.31 -13.84 -2.19
C PRO A 92 -8.93 -13.69 -3.68
N GLU A 93 -9.81 -14.08 -4.59
CA GLU A 93 -9.60 -13.93 -6.03
C GLU A 93 -10.05 -12.58 -6.60
N ASP A 94 -10.76 -11.76 -5.81
CA ASP A 94 -11.17 -10.42 -6.25
C ASP A 94 -10.00 -9.42 -6.15
N GLN A 95 -9.65 -8.83 -7.28
CA GLN A 95 -8.51 -7.92 -7.38
C GLN A 95 -8.69 -6.58 -6.65
N SER A 96 -9.92 -6.17 -6.33
CA SER A 96 -10.21 -4.81 -5.85
C SER A 96 -9.54 -4.54 -4.50
N GLY A 97 -9.69 -5.46 -3.56
CA GLY A 97 -9.01 -5.40 -2.27
C GLY A 97 -7.49 -5.38 -2.43
N TRP A 98 -6.94 -6.25 -3.29
CA TRP A 98 -5.48 -6.35 -3.46
C TRP A 98 -4.87 -5.10 -4.08
N ILE A 99 -5.56 -4.47 -5.03
CA ILE A 99 -5.14 -3.20 -5.62
C ILE A 99 -5.15 -2.10 -4.56
N TYR A 100 -6.18 -2.07 -3.71
CA TYR A 100 -6.29 -1.10 -2.62
C TYR A 100 -5.18 -1.29 -1.58
N HIS A 101 -4.91 -2.54 -1.18
CA HIS A 101 -3.81 -2.89 -0.27
C HIS A 101 -2.43 -2.50 -0.83
N ARG A 102 -2.20 -2.72 -2.13
CA ARG A 102 -0.98 -2.24 -2.79
C ARG A 102 -0.83 -0.73 -2.71
N TRP A 103 -1.93 0.02 -2.79
CA TRP A 103 -1.93 1.45 -2.58
C TRP A 103 -1.63 1.83 -1.12
N LEU A 104 -2.21 1.13 -0.13
CA LEU A 104 -1.89 1.32 1.29
C LEU A 104 -0.40 1.07 1.60
N LEU A 105 0.18 0.01 1.04
CA LEU A 105 1.63 -0.25 1.15
C LEU A 105 2.45 0.90 0.57
N GLY A 106 2.00 1.49 -0.54
CA GLY A 106 2.60 2.70 -1.12
C GLY A 106 2.56 3.88 -0.15
N CYS A 107 1.46 4.09 0.57
CA CYS A 107 1.35 5.10 1.62
C CYS A 107 2.29 4.82 2.80
N SER A 108 2.38 3.57 3.27
CA SER A 108 3.32 3.18 4.33
C SER A 108 4.78 3.40 3.93
N VAL A 109 5.13 3.07 2.68
CA VAL A 109 6.48 3.32 2.13
C VAL A 109 6.75 4.82 2.00
N ALA A 110 5.75 5.63 1.62
CA ALA A 110 5.90 7.08 1.50
C ALA A 110 6.24 7.73 2.85
N HIS A 111 5.71 7.23 3.97
CA HIS A 111 6.11 7.69 5.31
C HIS A 111 7.59 7.45 5.58
N TRP A 112 8.08 6.24 5.31
CA TRP A 112 9.50 5.93 5.46
C TRP A 112 10.36 6.78 4.52
N GLN A 113 9.95 6.98 3.27
CA GLN A 113 10.69 7.80 2.29
C GLN A 113 10.70 9.29 2.65
N ALA A 114 9.68 9.80 3.34
CA ALA A 114 9.65 11.17 3.82
C ALA A 114 10.63 11.40 4.98
N ALA A 115 10.99 10.34 5.72
CA ALA A 115 11.93 10.40 6.84
C ALA A 115 12.85 9.15 6.87
N PRO A 116 13.75 8.97 5.90
CA PRO A 116 14.52 7.73 5.72
C PRO A 116 15.50 7.46 6.88
N GLU A 117 15.95 8.51 7.55
CA GLU A 117 16.82 8.48 8.74
C GLU A 117 16.05 8.10 10.03
N SER A 118 14.71 8.12 10.00
CA SER A 118 13.89 7.83 11.17
C SER A 118 13.81 6.32 11.42
N GLU A 119 14.53 5.86 12.44
CA GLU A 119 14.43 4.48 12.93
C GLU A 119 12.99 4.09 13.26
N ALA A 120 12.21 5.03 13.82
CA ALA A 120 10.82 4.79 14.20
C ALA A 120 9.93 4.53 12.98
N GLU A 121 10.11 5.29 11.89
CA GLU A 121 9.36 5.06 10.64
C GLU A 121 9.79 3.77 9.96
N ARG A 122 11.10 3.47 9.99
CA ARG A 122 11.63 2.21 9.46
C ARG A 122 11.08 0.99 10.22
N ALA A 123 11.11 1.04 11.56
CA ALA A 123 10.59 -0.01 12.42
C ALA A 123 9.08 -0.20 12.23
N ARG A 124 8.31 0.89 12.10
CA ARG A 124 6.88 0.83 11.83
C ARG A 124 6.59 0.19 10.46
N LEU A 125 7.32 0.57 9.42
CA LEU A 125 7.17 -0.07 8.11
C LEU A 125 7.53 -1.56 8.18
N ALA A 126 8.61 -1.93 8.85
CA ALA A 126 9.00 -3.32 9.04
C ALA A 126 7.92 -4.14 9.77
N ASP A 127 7.31 -3.57 10.81
CA ASP A 127 6.20 -4.20 11.56
C ASP A 127 4.97 -4.41 10.68
N VAL A 128 4.55 -3.36 9.94
CA VAL A 128 3.45 -3.48 8.97
C VAL A 128 3.75 -4.57 7.94
N LEU A 129 4.93 -4.58 7.32
CA LEU A 129 5.29 -5.58 6.33
C LEU A 129 5.29 -7.00 6.91
N GLY A 130 5.79 -7.18 8.14
CA GLY A 130 5.79 -8.47 8.84
C GLY A 130 4.37 -8.96 9.14
N CYS A 131 3.51 -8.09 9.68
CA CYS A 131 2.11 -8.41 9.94
C CYS A 131 1.36 -8.79 8.67
N GLN A 132 1.54 -8.03 7.58
CA GLN A 132 0.91 -8.33 6.30
C GLN A 132 1.47 -9.61 5.66
N LEU A 133 2.76 -9.91 5.83
CA LEU A 133 3.37 -11.14 5.34
C LEU A 133 2.82 -12.37 6.06
N ALA A 134 2.65 -12.28 7.38
CA ALA A 134 2.03 -13.34 8.17
C ALA A 134 0.59 -13.61 7.70
N LEU A 135 -0.22 -12.55 7.59
CA LEU A 135 -1.61 -12.64 7.13
C LEU A 135 -1.74 -13.30 5.76
N VAL A 136 -0.91 -12.87 4.79
CA VAL A 136 -0.93 -13.44 3.44
C VAL A 136 -0.39 -14.88 3.43
N SER A 137 0.53 -15.23 4.32
CA SER A 137 1.01 -16.60 4.45
C SER A 137 -0.09 -17.52 4.99
N ASP A 138 -0.81 -17.09 6.03
CA ASP A 138 -1.96 -17.83 6.57
C ASP A 138 -3.05 -18.04 5.49
N LEU A 139 -3.31 -17.02 4.66
CA LEU A 139 -4.23 -17.15 3.53
C LEU A 139 -3.73 -18.16 2.49
N LEU A 140 -2.43 -18.20 2.20
CA LEU A 140 -1.85 -19.13 1.23
C LEU A 140 -1.83 -20.58 1.72
N ASP A 141 -1.80 -20.79 3.04
CA ASP A 141 -1.94 -22.13 3.61
C ASP A 141 -3.33 -22.72 3.34
N LEU A 142 -4.35 -21.86 3.27
CA LEU A 142 -5.73 -22.24 2.96
C LEU A 142 -5.99 -22.26 1.43
N GLU A 143 -5.51 -21.25 0.72
CA GLU A 143 -5.76 -21.00 -0.70
C GLU A 143 -4.44 -20.92 -1.48
N PRO A 144 -3.70 -22.03 -1.64
CA PRO A 144 -2.38 -22.03 -2.25
C PRO A 144 -2.40 -21.63 -3.73
N GLY A 145 -3.55 -21.73 -4.40
CA GLY A 145 -3.75 -21.34 -5.79
C GLY A 145 -3.91 -19.84 -6.00
N SER A 146 -4.03 -19.04 -4.94
CA SER A 146 -4.34 -17.62 -5.08
C SER A 146 -3.16 -16.84 -5.66
N VAL A 147 -3.28 -16.44 -6.92
CA VAL A 147 -2.27 -15.68 -7.66
C VAL A 147 -2.05 -14.32 -7.00
N TRP A 148 -3.09 -13.69 -6.47
CA TRP A 148 -3.00 -12.39 -5.81
C TRP A 148 -2.27 -12.46 -4.48
N ALA A 149 -2.59 -13.44 -3.63
CA ALA A 149 -1.89 -13.63 -2.37
C ALA A 149 -0.39 -13.92 -2.60
N ARG A 150 -0.04 -14.76 -3.59
CA ARG A 150 1.37 -15.02 -3.96
C ARG A 150 2.10 -13.77 -4.48
N LYS A 151 1.46 -12.98 -5.36
CA LYS A 151 1.99 -11.68 -5.83
C LYS A 151 2.26 -10.73 -4.67
N THR A 152 1.30 -10.63 -3.75
CA THR A 152 1.42 -9.76 -2.57
C THR A 152 2.55 -10.22 -1.67
N ARG A 153 2.66 -11.53 -1.39
CA ARG A 153 3.78 -12.11 -0.63
C ARG A 153 5.14 -11.78 -1.25
N ALA A 154 5.28 -11.98 -2.56
CA ALA A 154 6.53 -11.68 -3.27
C ALA A 154 6.89 -10.18 -3.21
N HIS A 155 5.89 -9.29 -3.31
CA HIS A 155 6.08 -7.86 -3.11
C HIS A 155 6.49 -7.50 -1.68
N LEU A 156 5.84 -8.09 -0.67
CA LEU A 156 6.15 -7.84 0.75
C LEU A 156 7.57 -8.26 1.09
N LEU A 157 8.00 -9.45 0.67
CA LEU A 157 9.38 -9.94 0.87
C LEU A 157 10.41 -9.00 0.24
N GLY A 158 10.16 -8.54 -1.00
CA GLY A 158 11.04 -7.57 -1.65
C GLY A 158 11.09 -6.21 -0.95
N LEU A 159 9.99 -5.75 -0.34
CA LEU A 159 10.01 -4.53 0.47
C LEU A 159 10.75 -4.73 1.79
N MET A 160 10.58 -5.87 2.46
CA MET A 160 11.28 -6.19 3.71
C MET A 160 12.80 -6.20 3.52
N GLN A 161 13.30 -6.76 2.42
CA GLN A 161 14.73 -6.72 2.08
C GLN A 161 15.24 -5.29 1.94
N ARG A 162 14.49 -4.42 1.26
CA ARG A 162 14.88 -3.02 1.07
C ARG A 162 14.92 -2.24 2.38
N VAL A 163 13.98 -2.53 3.28
CA VAL A 163 13.91 -1.92 4.61
C VAL A 163 15.04 -2.44 5.51
N GLY A 164 15.35 -3.74 5.42
CA GLY A 164 16.45 -4.38 6.14
C GLY A 164 17.83 -3.91 5.67
N GLY A 165 18.07 -3.91 4.36
CA GLY A 165 19.35 -3.49 3.77
C GLY A 165 19.68 -2.01 4.04
N ALA A 166 18.68 -1.14 4.18
CA ALA A 166 18.89 0.25 4.58
C ALA A 166 19.45 0.42 6.01
N ALA A 167 19.28 -0.58 6.89
CA ALA A 167 19.85 -0.59 8.24
C ALA A 167 21.30 -1.11 8.27
N GLY A 168 21.77 -1.77 7.21
CA GLY A 168 23.03 -2.51 7.13
C GLY A 168 24.31 -1.66 7.03
N GLY A 169 24.23 -0.33 7.11
CA GLY A 169 25.41 0.55 7.19
C GLY A 169 26.18 0.46 8.52
N SER A 170 25.67 -0.24 9.52
CA SER A 170 26.33 -0.42 10.82
C SER A 170 26.08 -1.83 11.39
N ALA A 171 27.02 -2.72 11.09
CA ALA A 171 27.47 -3.88 11.89
C ALA A 171 26.39 -4.78 12.56
N GLY A 172 26.30 -6.03 12.06
CA GLY A 172 26.18 -7.18 12.98
C GLY A 172 24.90 -8.03 12.97
N ARG A 173 24.05 -8.00 11.93
CA ARG A 173 23.08 -9.09 11.68
C ARG A 173 23.64 -9.98 10.56
N GLY A 174 23.68 -11.29 10.81
CA GLY A 174 24.43 -12.24 9.98
C GLY A 174 24.00 -12.22 8.52
N SER A 175 24.98 -12.14 7.61
CA SER A 175 24.80 -12.14 6.15
C SER A 175 23.99 -13.32 5.61
N GLY A 176 23.81 -14.38 6.40
CA GLY A 176 22.98 -15.54 6.05
C GLY A 176 21.47 -15.26 6.08
N GLY A 177 20.98 -14.33 6.90
CA GLY A 177 19.55 -14.01 6.97
C GLY A 177 19.08 -13.17 5.78
N GLU A 178 19.83 -12.11 5.46
CA GLU A 178 19.50 -11.22 4.33
C GLU A 178 19.58 -11.95 2.98
N ALA A 179 20.58 -12.81 2.79
CA ALA A 179 20.67 -13.63 1.59
C ALA A 179 19.52 -14.66 1.47
N ALA A 180 19.08 -15.25 2.58
CA ALA A 180 17.94 -16.16 2.60
C ALA A 180 16.63 -15.44 2.25
N ASP A 181 16.43 -14.24 2.78
CA ASP A 181 15.25 -13.43 2.46
C ASP A 181 15.24 -13.03 0.97
N CYS A 182 16.39 -12.64 0.40
CA CYS A 182 16.58 -12.35 -1.03
C CYS A 182 16.18 -13.53 -1.93
N VAL A 183 16.69 -14.72 -1.61
CA VAL A 183 16.33 -15.95 -2.32
C VAL A 183 14.82 -16.22 -2.19
N ALA A 184 14.23 -15.98 -1.02
CA ALA A 184 12.80 -16.19 -0.81
C ALA A 184 11.91 -15.26 -1.67
N ALA A 185 12.27 -13.98 -1.85
CA ALA A 185 11.50 -13.10 -2.74
C ALA A 185 11.64 -13.47 -4.21
N ALA A 186 12.85 -13.80 -4.67
CA ALA A 186 13.07 -14.22 -6.05
C ALA A 186 12.29 -15.50 -6.37
N ALA A 187 12.39 -16.52 -5.49
CA ALA A 187 11.65 -17.76 -5.61
C ALA A 187 10.12 -17.54 -5.65
N ALA A 188 9.61 -16.62 -4.82
CA ALA A 188 8.18 -16.30 -4.79
C ALA A 188 7.66 -15.73 -6.13
N TRP A 189 8.51 -15.07 -6.93
CA TRP A 189 8.14 -14.61 -8.27
C TRP A 189 8.18 -15.72 -9.33
N GLU A 190 9.12 -16.66 -9.22
CA GLU A 190 9.23 -17.80 -10.15
C GLU A 190 8.02 -18.73 -10.02
N ASP A 191 7.57 -18.99 -8.80
CA ASP A 191 6.40 -19.82 -8.50
C ASP A 191 5.09 -19.30 -9.14
N LEU A 192 5.03 -18.02 -9.50
CA LEU A 192 3.86 -17.40 -10.14
C LEU A 192 3.76 -17.72 -11.64
N GLU A 193 4.88 -18.06 -12.31
CA GLU A 193 4.87 -18.35 -13.75
C GLU A 193 4.03 -19.59 -14.08
N GLY A 194 4.08 -20.60 -13.20
CA GLY A 194 3.27 -21.81 -13.35
C GLY A 194 1.77 -21.58 -13.17
N LEU A 195 1.38 -20.58 -12.37
CA LEU A 195 -0.02 -20.30 -12.04
C LEU A 195 -0.68 -19.27 -12.96
N ASP A 196 0.07 -18.29 -13.46
CA ASP A 196 -0.43 -17.28 -14.40
C ASP A 196 0.53 -17.11 -15.60
N PRO A 197 0.55 -18.08 -16.54
CA PRO A 197 1.49 -18.09 -17.67
C PRO A 197 1.36 -16.86 -18.57
N TYR A 198 0.15 -16.28 -18.67
CA TYR A 198 -0.11 -15.11 -19.49
C TYR A 198 0.65 -13.86 -19.02
N ARG A 199 1.06 -13.82 -17.75
CA ARG A 199 1.86 -12.74 -17.16
C ARG A 199 3.29 -13.15 -16.85
N ALA A 200 3.78 -14.29 -17.34
CA ALA A 200 5.14 -14.77 -17.05
C ALA A 200 6.24 -13.73 -17.37
N GLY A 201 6.09 -12.94 -18.44
CA GLY A 201 7.03 -11.86 -18.74
C GLY A 201 7.13 -10.80 -17.63
N TYR A 202 6.01 -10.47 -16.98
CA TYR A 202 5.98 -9.56 -15.85
C TYR A 202 6.67 -10.17 -14.62
N TYR A 203 6.44 -11.46 -14.32
CA TYR A 203 7.08 -12.12 -13.17
C TYR A 203 8.58 -12.26 -13.33
N ARG A 204 9.07 -12.66 -14.52
CA ARG A 204 10.51 -12.69 -14.81
C ARG A 204 11.16 -11.33 -14.62
N HIS A 205 10.50 -10.26 -15.08
CA HIS A 205 10.98 -8.91 -14.86
C HIS A 205 11.03 -8.58 -13.35
N ALA A 206 9.97 -8.87 -12.59
CA ALA A 206 9.91 -8.64 -11.14
C ALA A 206 10.95 -9.46 -10.36
N CYS A 207 11.16 -10.72 -10.72
CA CYS A 207 12.21 -11.59 -10.18
C CYS A 207 13.59 -10.97 -10.43
N SER A 208 13.87 -10.54 -11.67
CA SER A 208 15.15 -9.90 -12.02
C SER A 208 15.42 -8.61 -11.25
N VAL A 209 14.38 -7.84 -10.93
CA VAL A 209 14.49 -6.61 -10.13
C VAL A 209 14.78 -6.95 -8.67
N SER A 210 14.12 -7.97 -8.13
CA SER A 210 14.30 -8.43 -6.76
C SER A 210 15.71 -9.00 -6.55
N ALA A 211 16.20 -9.84 -7.48
CA ALA A 211 17.54 -10.40 -7.43
C ALA A 211 18.66 -9.35 -7.57
N ARG A 212 18.42 -8.29 -8.34
CA ARG A 212 19.38 -7.17 -8.49
C ARG A 212 19.43 -6.25 -7.28
N ALA A 213 18.38 -6.20 -6.47
CA ALA A 213 18.39 -5.44 -5.21
C ALA A 213 19.28 -6.08 -4.13
N SER A 214 19.81 -7.29 -4.39
CA SER A 214 20.68 -8.07 -3.50
C SER A 214 22.19 -7.91 -3.75
N VAL A 215 22.59 -7.21 -4.82
CA VAL A 215 23.99 -6.99 -5.24
C VAL A 215 24.39 -5.53 -5.05
#